data_AF-A0A3D1HNH4-F1
#
_entry.id   AF-A0A3D1HNH4-F1
#
_cell.length_a   1.000
_cell.length_b   1.000
_cell.length_c   1.000
_cell.angle_alpha   90.00
_cell.angle_beta   90.00
_cell.angle_gamma   90.00
#
_symmetry.space_group_name_H-M   'P 1'
#
loop_
_entity.id
_entity.type
_entity.pdbx_description
1 polymer ?
#
loop_
_entity_poly.entity_id
_entity_poly.type
_entity_poly.pdbx_seq_one_letter_code
_entity_poly.pdbx_strand_id
1 'polypeptide(L)'
;MTTTPRHGGTTSTDRTSQQNRRAWLDWLGSERRYGDNTLAAYAADLDDYIGFLVRSGTGTLEMTPDMTTDMTPDMTPDRRSFR
;
A
#
# COMPACT_ATOMS: atom_id res chain seq x y z
N MET A 1 -1.66 23.46 -34.84
CA MET A 1 -2.22 22.91 -33.59
C MET A 1 -1.28 21.82 -33.12
N THR A 2 -0.47 22.08 -32.10
CA THR A 2 0.54 21.12 -31.60
C THR A 2 0.06 20.64 -30.23
N THR A 3 -0.43 19.41 -30.18
CA THR A 3 -0.82 18.76 -28.93
C THR A 3 0.44 18.26 -28.24
N THR A 4 0.91 19.00 -27.23
CA THR A 4 2.00 18.57 -26.35
C THR A 4 1.53 17.36 -25.52
N PRO A 5 2.21 16.20 -25.53
CA PRO A 5 1.87 15.11 -24.64
C PRO A 5 2.22 15.49 -23.21
N ARG A 6 1.22 15.48 -22.32
CA ARG A 6 1.38 15.73 -20.89
C ARG A 6 2.11 14.54 -20.24
N HIS A 7 3.43 14.51 -20.36
CA HIS A 7 4.28 13.66 -19.54
C HIS A 7 4.60 14.40 -18.23
N GLY A 8 4.19 13.87 -17.07
CA GLY A 8 4.66 14.46 -15.81
C GLY A 8 4.01 14.03 -14.48
N GLY A 9 2.97 13.18 -14.48
CA GLY A 9 2.28 12.81 -13.23
C GLY A 9 2.56 11.41 -12.67
N THR A 10 2.99 10.46 -13.51
CA THR A 10 2.93 9.03 -13.16
C THR A 10 4.22 8.46 -12.57
N THR A 11 5.39 8.98 -12.93
CA THR A 11 6.70 8.39 -12.56
C THR A 11 7.01 8.47 -11.06
N SER A 12 6.57 9.53 -10.38
CA SER A 12 6.79 9.67 -8.93
C SER A 12 5.91 8.72 -8.13
N THR A 13 4.62 8.61 -8.51
CA THR A 13 3.69 7.70 -7.85
C THR A 13 4.04 6.24 -8.11
N ASP A 14 4.44 5.90 -9.34
CA ASP A 14 4.92 4.56 -9.71
C ASP A 14 6.12 4.13 -8.85
N ARG A 15 7.13 5.01 -8.73
CA ARG A 15 8.30 4.76 -7.87
C ARG A 15 7.92 4.56 -6.40
N THR A 16 7.00 5.38 -5.87
CA THR A 16 6.52 5.24 -4.49
C THR A 16 5.75 3.93 -4.29
N SER A 17 4.87 3.55 -5.21
CA SER A 17 4.13 2.28 -5.17
C SER A 17 5.08 1.08 -5.17
N GLN A 18 6.12 1.10 -6.00
CA GLN A 18 7.13 0.03 -6.04
C GLN A 18 7.96 -0.05 -4.75
N GLN A 19 8.29 1.09 -4.13
CA GLN A 19 8.97 1.11 -2.84
C GLN A 19 8.09 0.56 -1.72
N ASN A 20 6.82 0.97 -1.67
CA ASN A 20 5.86 0.49 -0.68
C ASN A 20 5.60 -1.02 -0.82
N ARG A 21 5.44 -1.50 -2.06
CA ARG A 21 5.34 -2.93 -2.37
C ARG A 21 6.51 -3.72 -1.78
N ARG A 22 7.74 -3.25 -2.01
CA ARG A 22 8.94 -3.93 -1.52
C ARG A 22 9.02 -3.92 0.02
N ALA A 23 8.73 -2.80 0.66
CA ALA A 23 8.74 -2.69 2.11
C ALA A 23 7.70 -3.63 2.77
N TRP A 24 6.52 -3.74 2.17
CA TRP A 24 5.46 -4.62 2.68
C TRP A 24 5.79 -6.11 2.54
N LEU A 25 6.38 -6.53 1.42
CA LEU A 25 6.81 -7.91 1.23
C LEU A 25 7.95 -8.30 2.19
N ASP A 26 8.89 -7.39 2.43
CA ASP A 26 9.99 -7.60 3.39
C ASP A 26 9.45 -7.74 4.83
N TRP A 27 8.48 -6.90 5.21
CA TRP A 27 7.78 -7.02 6.48
C TRP A 27 7.02 -8.35 6.59
N LEU A 28 6.34 -8.82 5.54
CA LEU A 28 5.67 -10.12 5.57
C LEU A 28 6.65 -11.29 5.75
N GLY A 29 7.81 -11.24 5.08
CA GLY A 29 8.87 -12.21 5.26
C GLY A 29 9.41 -12.23 6.70
N SER A 30 9.52 -11.05 7.32
CA SER A 30 10.06 -10.92 8.68
C SER A 30 9.05 -11.26 9.79
N GLU A 31 7.83 -10.71 9.70
CA GLU A 31 6.79 -10.81 10.73
C GLU A 31 6.00 -12.11 10.62
N ARG A 32 5.53 -12.42 9.41
CA ARG A 32 4.67 -13.60 9.15
C ARG A 32 5.46 -14.83 8.75
N ARG A 33 6.75 -14.67 8.44
CA ARG A 33 7.65 -15.77 8.01
C ARG A 33 7.11 -16.56 6.83
N TYR A 34 6.43 -15.87 5.92
CA TYR A 34 5.95 -16.50 4.69
C TYR A 34 7.14 -16.92 3.82
N GLY A 35 7.03 -18.12 3.25
CA GLY A 35 8.06 -18.65 2.35
C GLY A 35 8.03 -17.97 0.99
N ASP A 36 9.11 -18.18 0.22
CA ASP A 36 9.32 -17.54 -1.08
C ASP A 36 8.16 -17.70 -2.06
N ASN A 37 7.52 -18.88 -2.09
CA ASN A 37 6.37 -19.14 -2.95
C ASN A 37 5.18 -18.23 -2.64
N THR A 38 4.91 -18.01 -1.36
CA THR A 38 3.80 -17.14 -0.90
C THR A 38 4.13 -15.67 -1.14
N LEU A 39 5.37 -15.26 -0.86
CA LEU A 39 5.82 -13.90 -1.14
C LEU A 39 5.80 -13.59 -2.64
N ALA A 40 6.16 -14.56 -3.50
CA ALA A 40 6.10 -14.42 -4.95
C ALA A 40 4.66 -14.29 -5.46
N ALA A 41 3.71 -15.03 -4.88
CA ALA A 41 2.29 -14.88 -5.22
C ALA A 41 1.78 -13.48 -4.86
N TYR A 42 2.04 -13.00 -3.64
CA TYR A 42 1.65 -11.65 -3.23
C TYR A 42 2.34 -10.55 -4.05
N ALA A 43 3.59 -10.77 -4.45
CA ALA A 43 4.33 -9.88 -5.33
C ALA A 43 3.64 -9.73 -6.70
N ALA A 44 3.21 -10.84 -7.30
CA ALA A 44 2.48 -10.84 -8.57
C ALA A 44 1.12 -10.15 -8.45
N ASP A 45 0.34 -10.47 -7.41
CA ASP A 45 -0.97 -9.86 -7.17
C ASP A 45 -0.88 -8.33 -7.02
N LEU A 46 0.17 -7.84 -6.34
CA LEU A 46 0.41 -6.41 -6.19
C LEU A 46 0.83 -5.74 -7.50
N ASP A 47 1.66 -6.40 -8.32
CA ASP A 47 2.02 -5.88 -9.64
C ASP A 47 0.77 -5.74 -10.54
N ASP A 48 -0.12 -6.72 -10.51
CA ASP A 48 -1.39 -6.69 -11.25
C ASP A 48 -2.31 -5.57 -10.75
N TYR A 49 -2.44 -5.40 -9.43
CA TYR A 49 -3.24 -4.34 -8.83
C TYR A 49 -2.69 -2.94 -9.16
N ILE A 50 -1.38 -2.73 -9.03
CA ILE A 50 -0.73 -1.46 -9.41
C ILE A 50 -0.95 -1.18 -10.90
N GLY A 51 -0.76 -2.19 -11.75
CA GLY A 51 -1.03 -2.09 -13.18
C GLY A 51 -2.50 -1.75 -13.49
N PHE A 52 -3.44 -2.28 -12.72
CA PHE A 52 -4.85 -1.91 -12.81
C PHE A 52 -5.10 -0.45 -12.39
N LEU A 53 -4.54 0.02 -11.28
CA LEU A 53 -4.69 1.42 -10.84
C LEU A 53 -4.15 2.42 -11.87
N VAL A 54 -3.00 2.11 -12.48
CA VAL A 54 -2.40 2.91 -13.55
C VAL A 54 -3.33 2.95 -14.77
N ARG A 55 -3.86 1.81 -15.22
CA ARG A 55 -4.76 1.73 -16.40
C ARG A 55 -6.12 2.37 -16.16
N SER A 56 -6.65 2.31 -14.93
CA SER A 56 -7.97 2.85 -14.59
C SER A 56 -7.96 4.36 -14.34
N GLY A 57 -6.78 5.01 -14.36
CA GLY A 57 -6.67 6.45 -14.07
C GLY A 57 -6.92 6.79 -12.60
N THR A 58 -7.06 5.78 -11.73
CA THR A 58 -7.20 5.91 -10.27
C THR A 58 -5.84 5.99 -9.56
N GLY A 59 -4.75 6.17 -10.32
CA GLY A 59 -3.38 6.29 -9.83
C GLY A 59 -3.12 7.43 -8.83
N THR A 60 -4.09 8.31 -8.59
CA THR A 60 -4.19 9.08 -7.35
C THR A 60 -4.92 8.24 -6.30
N LEU A 61 -4.20 7.32 -5.65
CA LEU A 61 -4.48 7.08 -4.24
C LEU A 61 -4.11 8.39 -3.52
N GLU A 62 -5.00 9.38 -3.62
CA GLU A 62 -5.15 10.37 -2.57
C GLU A 62 -5.31 9.54 -1.30
N MET A 63 -4.22 9.43 -0.56
CA MET A 63 -4.21 9.01 0.82
C MET A 63 -5.06 10.04 1.56
N THR A 64 -6.38 9.95 1.43
CA THR A 64 -7.32 10.80 2.14
C THR A 64 -6.96 10.67 3.62
N PRO A 65 -6.47 11.74 4.28
CA PRO A 65 -6.24 11.70 5.72
C PRO A 65 -7.60 11.84 6.41
N ASP A 66 -8.53 10.93 6.12
CA ASP A 66 -9.77 10.77 6.88
C ASP A 66 -9.55 9.73 7.97
N MET A 67 -8.50 9.93 8.77
CA MET A 67 -8.36 9.38 10.12
C MET A 67 -8.84 10.44 11.12
N THR A 68 -9.98 11.08 10.86
CA THR A 68 -10.61 12.05 11.76
C THR A 68 -12.12 11.89 11.64
N THR A 69 -12.65 10.76 12.14
CA THR A 69 -13.96 10.66 12.79
C THR A 69 -14.14 9.21 13.26
N ASP A 70 -13.99 9.02 14.57
CA ASP A 70 -14.81 8.09 15.37
C ASP A 70 -14.45 6.59 15.49
N MET A 71 -13.17 6.22 15.49
CA MET A 71 -12.76 4.96 16.17
C MET A 71 -11.73 5.25 17.26
N THR A 72 -12.21 5.79 18.38
CA THR A 72 -11.63 5.50 19.69
C THR A 72 -12.35 4.28 20.29
N PRO A 73 -11.96 3.03 20.00
CA PRO A 73 -12.15 1.99 21.00
C PRO A 73 -11.20 2.32 22.15
N ASP A 74 -11.76 2.56 23.33
CA ASP A 74 -11.04 2.61 24.59
C ASP A 74 -10.20 1.35 24.75
N MET A 75 -8.93 1.42 24.32
CA MET A 75 -7.91 0.42 24.58
C MET A 75 -6.97 0.95 25.65
N THR A 76 -7.55 1.37 26.78
CA THR A 76 -6.80 1.42 28.03
C THR A 76 -6.66 -0.03 28.51
N PRO A 77 -5.47 -0.67 28.49
CA PRO A 77 -5.35 -2.01 29.01
C PRO A 77 -5.61 -1.97 30.52
N ASP A 78 -6.70 -2.59 30.96
CA ASP A 78 -6.98 -2.85 32.38
C ASP A 78 -5.83 -3.70 32.94
N ARG A 79 -4.99 -3.05 33.76
CA ARG A 79 -3.82 -3.66 34.41
C ARG A 79 -4.18 -4.59 35.57
N ARG A 80 -5.44 -5.02 35.70
CA ARG A 80 -5.95 -5.69 36.91
C ARG A 80 -6.27 -7.17 36.75
N SER A 81 -6.08 -7.74 35.57
CA SER A 81 -6.44 -9.15 35.31
C SER A 81 -5.27 -10.15 35.25
N PHE A 82 -4.05 -9.77 35.67
CA PHE A 82 -2.98 -10.74 35.92
C PHE A 82 -2.75 -10.88 37.43
N ARG A 83 -3.48 -11.81 38.06
CA ARG A 83 -3.12 -12.41 39.34
C ARG A 83 -3.30 -13.91 39.27
#